data_AF-N6UNP7-F1
#
_entry.id   AF-N6UNP7-F1
#
_cell.length_a   1.000
_cell.length_b   1.000
_cell.length_c   1.000
_cell.angle_alpha   90.00
_cell.angle_beta   90.00
_cell.angle_gamma   90.00
#
_symmetry.space_group_name_H-M   'P 1'
#
loop_
_entity.id
_entity.type
_entity.pdbx_description
1 polymer ?
#
loop_
_entity_poly.entity_id
_entity_poly.type
_entity_poly.pdbx_seq_one_letter_code
_entity_poly.pdbx_strand_id
1 'polypeptide(L)'
;IVSPTAKGLFHKAIAQSGSVLNPWAWGQRNGLQLAEKLGKKVTCEKEALTLLRGLSDDQLYETSLLLTDDFMNMAVHRSFGPVIEKPNPTAFLCEDPALILATGRYNQVPQILAGKADYSWNVKLAAESKTLWQKTFSQPYYKDGVQKSGVFEQIGDGGFYVGVSESTKLALKNAKQPIYLYKFSYQADMVKQMYKLMRLPESTAGVAHGMDGNFLFPCRWIPGVELEVNAEDVKAIHSVVEIWTNFAYTGNPHTQWEPVTDPENLKYLDIDKETQMRNQLLKERLDVWEI
;
A
#
# COMPACT_ATOMS: atom_id res chain seq x y z
N ILE A 1 13.14 -0.83 2.51
CA ILE A 1 14.23 0.16 2.75
C ILE A 1 14.65 0.31 4.21
N VAL A 2 13.84 -0.06 5.21
CA VAL A 2 14.10 0.26 6.63
C VAL A 2 14.95 -0.77 7.38
N SER A 3 15.08 -1.99 6.87
CA SER A 3 15.87 -3.03 7.53
C SER A 3 17.38 -2.75 7.42
N PRO A 4 18.14 -2.84 8.53
CA PRO A 4 19.61 -2.74 8.50
C PRO A 4 20.29 -3.85 7.70
N THR A 5 19.70 -5.04 7.62
CA THR A 5 20.29 -6.19 6.91
C THR A 5 20.26 -6.00 5.38
N ALA A 6 19.43 -5.08 4.89
CA ALA A 6 19.34 -4.74 3.47
C ALA A 6 20.37 -3.68 3.02
N LYS A 7 21.26 -3.23 3.91
CA LYS A 7 22.22 -2.16 3.62
C LYS A 7 23.20 -2.54 2.53
N GLY A 8 23.26 -1.71 1.49
CA GLY A 8 24.16 -1.90 0.34
C GLY A 8 23.69 -2.93 -0.68
N LEU A 9 22.52 -3.56 -0.50
CA LEU A 9 22.02 -4.58 -1.44
C LEU A 9 21.30 -4.00 -2.67
N PHE A 10 20.93 -2.73 -2.62
CA PHE A 10 20.23 -2.02 -3.68
C PHE A 10 20.64 -0.55 -3.71
N HIS A 11 20.43 0.09 -4.85
CA HIS A 11 20.85 1.48 -5.08
C HIS A 11 19.67 2.44 -5.25
N LYS A 12 18.45 1.91 -5.41
CA LYS A 12 17.21 2.64 -5.69
C LYS A 12 16.00 1.80 -5.25
N ALA A 13 14.87 2.42 -4.95
CA ALA A 13 13.65 1.72 -4.57
C ALA A 13 12.40 2.33 -5.21
N ILE A 14 11.46 1.48 -5.64
CA ILE A 14 10.12 1.91 -6.05
C ILE A 14 9.12 1.19 -5.15
N ALA A 15 8.32 1.95 -4.38
CA ALA A 15 7.25 1.43 -3.55
C ALA A 15 5.90 1.81 -4.16
N GLN A 16 5.24 0.83 -4.79
CA GLN A 16 3.98 1.04 -5.50
C GLN A 16 2.80 0.66 -4.61
N SER A 17 1.88 1.61 -4.38
CA SER A 17 0.63 1.40 -3.65
C SER A 17 0.83 0.84 -2.22
N GLY A 18 1.79 1.39 -1.47
CA GLY A 18 2.01 0.97 -0.08
C GLY A 18 3.32 1.48 0.52
N SER A 19 3.38 1.39 1.84
CA SER A 19 4.49 1.80 2.67
C SER A 19 4.54 0.97 3.94
N VAL A 20 5.65 1.09 4.66
CA VAL A 20 5.85 0.42 5.94
C VAL A 20 4.95 0.98 7.06
N LEU A 21 4.29 2.13 6.87
CA LEU A 21 3.39 2.72 7.87
C LEU A 21 1.92 2.43 7.58
N ASN A 22 1.60 1.63 6.55
CA ASN A 22 0.23 1.18 6.35
C ASN A 22 -0.15 0.11 7.38
N PRO A 23 -1.39 0.13 7.91
CA PRO A 23 -1.80 -0.76 9.01
C PRO A 23 -1.74 -2.25 8.62
N TRP A 24 -2.04 -2.55 7.36
CA TRP A 24 -2.01 -3.91 6.80
C TRP A 24 -0.59 -4.44 6.52
N ALA A 25 0.45 -3.60 6.61
CA ALA A 25 1.84 -4.02 6.38
C ALA A 25 2.41 -4.86 7.54
N TRP A 26 1.64 -5.03 8.62
CA TRP A 26 2.10 -5.61 9.88
C TRP A 26 1.19 -6.72 10.36
N GLY A 27 1.80 -7.71 11.00
CA GLY A 27 1.14 -8.81 11.66
C GLY A 27 1.29 -8.79 13.18
N GLN A 28 0.88 -9.88 13.81
CA GLN A 28 0.94 -10.08 15.26
C GLN A 28 1.73 -11.35 15.62
N ARG A 29 2.09 -11.48 16.91
CA ARG A 29 2.77 -12.66 17.45
C ARG A 29 1.75 -13.69 17.95
N ASN A 30 1.06 -14.35 17.03
CA ASN A 30 -0.13 -15.15 17.34
C ASN A 30 0.14 -16.65 17.59
N GLY A 31 1.39 -17.05 17.86
CA GLY A 31 1.75 -18.46 18.02
C GLY A 31 0.97 -19.19 19.14
N LEU A 32 0.72 -18.51 20.27
CA LEU A 32 -0.09 -19.05 21.37
C LEU A 32 -1.56 -19.19 20.98
N GLN A 33 -2.16 -18.12 20.44
CA GLN A 33 -3.56 -18.10 20.01
C GLN A 33 -3.84 -19.13 18.92
N LEU A 34 -2.90 -19.31 17.98
CA LEU A 34 -2.99 -20.34 16.95
C LEU A 34 -2.99 -21.75 17.58
N ALA A 35 -2.10 -21.99 18.54
CA ALA A 35 -2.02 -23.28 19.23
C ALA A 35 -3.29 -23.58 20.06
N GLU A 36 -3.94 -22.56 20.63
CA GLU A 36 -5.23 -22.70 21.32
C GLU A 36 -6.36 -23.15 20.38
N LYS A 37 -6.33 -22.77 19.09
CA LYS A 37 -7.32 -23.22 18.10
C LYS A 37 -7.30 -24.74 17.86
N LEU A 38 -6.21 -25.41 18.21
CA LEU A 38 -6.07 -26.86 18.14
C LEU A 38 -6.71 -27.59 19.35
N GLY A 39 -7.35 -26.84 20.26
CA GLY A 39 -8.03 -27.40 21.43
C GLY A 39 -7.09 -27.98 22.49
N LYS A 40 -5.78 -27.69 22.40
CA LYS A 40 -4.79 -28.10 23.40
C LYS A 40 -4.48 -26.94 24.33
N LYS A 41 -4.40 -27.24 25.64
CA LYS A 41 -3.94 -26.26 26.62
C LYS A 41 -2.45 -26.05 26.45
N VAL A 42 -2.06 -24.83 26.10
CA VAL A 42 -0.67 -24.41 25.90
C VAL A 42 -0.40 -23.25 26.86
N THR A 43 0.71 -23.29 27.58
CA THR A 43 1.02 -22.32 28.64
C THR A 43 2.20 -21.41 28.32
N CYS A 44 3.01 -21.75 27.30
CA CYS A 44 4.14 -20.94 26.87
C CYS A 44 4.50 -21.11 25.38
N GLU A 45 5.29 -20.18 24.84
CA GLU A 45 5.71 -20.18 23.42
C GLU A 45 6.44 -21.46 23.00
N LYS A 46 7.19 -22.09 23.91
CA LYS A 46 7.95 -23.33 23.62
C LYS A 46 7.02 -24.53 23.39
N GLU A 47 5.96 -24.64 24.19
CA GLU A 47 4.92 -25.66 24.01
C GLU A 47 4.14 -25.43 22.71
N ALA A 48 3.76 -24.17 22.45
CA ALA A 48 3.10 -23.77 21.20
C ALA A 48 3.95 -24.18 19.99
N LEU A 49 5.23 -23.83 20.00
CA LEU A 49 6.16 -24.16 18.91
C LEU A 49 6.27 -25.66 18.69
N THR A 50 6.38 -26.45 19.76
CA THR A 50 6.48 -27.91 19.67
C THR A 50 5.21 -28.50 19.04
N LEU A 51 4.04 -28.01 19.45
CA LEU A 51 2.76 -28.44 18.90
C LEU A 51 2.63 -28.07 17.42
N LEU A 52 2.89 -26.81 17.08
CA LEU A 52 2.73 -26.30 15.72
C LEU A 52 3.71 -26.94 14.74
N ARG A 53 4.95 -27.23 15.15
CA ARG A 53 5.93 -27.95 14.31
C ARG A 53 5.59 -29.43 14.09
N GLY A 54 4.68 -29.98 14.88
CA GLY A 54 4.18 -31.35 14.69
C GLY A 54 3.05 -31.45 13.67
N LEU A 55 2.53 -30.33 13.17
CA LEU A 55 1.49 -30.30 12.14
C LEU A 55 2.10 -30.47 10.74
N SER A 56 1.29 -31.01 9.83
CA SER A 56 1.54 -30.85 8.39
C SER A 56 1.27 -29.42 7.93
N ASP A 57 1.79 -29.03 6.77
CA ASP A 57 1.59 -27.70 6.19
C ASP A 57 0.11 -27.37 5.99
N ASP A 58 -0.69 -28.32 5.51
CA ASP A 58 -2.14 -28.17 5.33
C ASP A 58 -2.84 -27.91 6.66
N GLN A 59 -2.53 -28.69 7.70
CA GLN A 59 -3.10 -28.50 9.03
C GLN A 59 -2.72 -27.13 9.62
N LEU A 60 -1.46 -26.71 9.43
CA LEU A 60 -0.99 -25.40 9.90
C LEU A 60 -1.72 -24.27 9.17
N TYR A 61 -1.88 -24.39 7.85
CA TYR A 61 -2.62 -23.44 7.03
C TYR A 61 -4.10 -23.37 7.42
N GLU A 62 -4.80 -24.50 7.50
CA GLU A 62 -6.21 -24.55 7.92
C GLU A 62 -6.41 -23.98 9.32
N THR A 63 -5.51 -24.28 10.25
CA THR A 63 -5.55 -23.70 11.61
C THR A 63 -5.36 -22.18 11.57
N SER A 64 -4.51 -21.67 10.67
CA SER A 64 -4.30 -20.22 10.52
C SER A 64 -5.56 -19.48 10.08
N LEU A 65 -6.43 -20.13 9.29
CA LEU A 65 -7.71 -19.57 8.85
C LEU A 65 -8.73 -19.43 10.00
N LEU A 66 -8.50 -20.07 11.15
CA LEU A 66 -9.33 -19.95 12.34
C LEU A 66 -9.02 -18.68 13.16
N LEU A 67 -7.93 -17.97 12.82
CA LEU A 67 -7.68 -16.63 13.34
C LEU A 67 -8.42 -15.63 12.46
N THR A 68 -9.14 -14.71 13.10
CA THR A 68 -9.82 -13.63 12.37
C THR A 68 -8.76 -12.69 11.81
N ASP A 69 -8.67 -12.62 10.49
CA ASP A 69 -7.88 -11.62 9.78
C ASP A 69 -8.84 -10.76 8.95
N ASP A 70 -8.93 -9.48 9.31
CA ASP A 70 -9.71 -8.50 8.56
C ASP A 70 -8.76 -7.49 7.95
N PHE A 71 -8.37 -7.74 6.70
CA PHE A 71 -7.53 -6.83 5.92
C PHE A 71 -8.12 -5.42 5.83
N MET A 72 -9.44 -5.29 5.91
CA MET A 72 -10.13 -4.00 5.82
C MET A 72 -10.22 -3.29 7.17
N ASN A 73 -9.98 -3.99 8.28
CA ASN A 73 -9.94 -3.38 9.58
C ASN A 73 -8.59 -2.72 9.81
N MET A 74 -8.51 -1.46 9.40
CA MET A 74 -7.32 -0.63 9.58
C MET A 74 -6.90 -0.43 11.04
N ALA A 75 -7.74 -0.79 12.02
CA ALA A 75 -7.39 -0.73 13.44
C ALA A 75 -6.71 -2.00 13.97
N VAL A 76 -6.61 -3.07 13.15
CA VAL A 76 -6.11 -4.36 13.60
C VAL A 76 -5.02 -4.87 12.65
N HIS A 77 -3.88 -5.25 13.21
CA HIS A 77 -2.82 -5.92 12.46
C HIS A 77 -3.24 -7.30 11.98
N ARG A 78 -2.66 -7.73 10.85
CA ARG A 78 -2.88 -9.06 10.26
C ARG A 78 -2.61 -10.17 11.27
N SER A 79 -3.27 -11.32 11.10
CA SER A 79 -3.02 -12.47 11.97
C SER A 79 -1.56 -12.96 11.85
N PHE A 80 -1.02 -12.95 10.62
CA PHE A 80 0.38 -13.21 10.33
C PHE A 80 0.89 -12.19 9.31
N GLY A 81 2.13 -11.71 9.52
CA GLY A 81 2.77 -10.69 8.71
C GLY A 81 4.10 -10.27 9.34
N PRO A 82 4.76 -9.23 8.79
CA PRO A 82 5.94 -8.64 9.42
C PRO A 82 5.67 -8.23 10.87
N VAL A 83 6.64 -8.39 11.75
CA VAL A 83 6.59 -7.94 13.15
C VAL A 83 7.91 -7.30 13.54
N ILE A 84 7.89 -6.44 14.55
CA ILE A 84 9.12 -5.99 15.20
C ILE A 84 9.68 -7.17 16.01
N GLU A 85 10.87 -7.64 15.64
CA GLU A 85 11.52 -8.80 16.23
C GLU A 85 12.26 -8.47 17.52
N LYS A 86 12.46 -9.49 18.37
CA LYS A 86 13.43 -9.38 19.46
C LYS A 86 14.83 -9.46 18.84
N PRO A 87 15.79 -8.60 19.23
CA PRO A 87 17.14 -8.64 18.70
C PRO A 87 17.76 -10.04 18.76
N ASN A 88 18.22 -10.52 17.61
CA ASN A 88 18.91 -11.80 17.46
C ASN A 88 19.79 -11.76 16.19
N PRO A 89 20.75 -12.68 16.02
CA PRO A 89 21.70 -12.64 14.89
C PRO A 89 21.06 -12.71 13.49
N THR A 90 19.82 -13.19 13.39
CA THR A 90 19.09 -13.34 12.13
C THR A 90 17.93 -12.36 11.98
N ALA A 91 17.74 -11.45 12.93
CA ALA A 91 16.60 -10.55 12.93
C ALA A 91 16.64 -9.61 11.71
N PHE A 92 15.52 -9.52 11.00
CA PHE A 92 15.35 -8.64 9.86
C PHE A 92 15.03 -7.21 10.30
N LEU A 93 14.16 -7.04 11.30
CA LEU A 93 13.75 -5.72 11.77
C LEU A 93 13.42 -5.73 13.27
N CYS A 94 14.17 -4.96 14.06
CA CYS A 94 14.05 -4.92 15.53
C CYS A 94 13.50 -3.61 16.08
N GLU A 95 13.11 -2.68 15.21
CA GLU A 95 12.73 -1.33 15.62
C GLU A 95 11.57 -0.80 14.79
N ASP A 96 10.81 0.11 15.38
CA ASP A 96 9.71 0.82 14.75
C ASP A 96 10.19 1.60 13.50
N PRO A 97 9.65 1.30 12.31
CA PRO A 97 10.02 2.02 11.10
C PRO A 97 9.72 3.51 11.09
N ALA A 98 8.73 3.99 11.83
CA ALA A 98 8.49 5.43 11.96
C ALA A 98 9.72 6.11 12.58
N LEU A 99 10.30 5.50 13.62
CA LEU A 99 11.53 5.99 14.26
C LEU A 99 12.74 5.86 13.32
N ILE A 100 12.88 4.75 12.59
CA ILE A 100 13.97 4.56 11.61
C ILE A 100 13.92 5.63 10.51
N LEU A 101 12.73 5.91 9.97
CA LEU A 101 12.51 6.95 8.96
C LEU A 101 12.82 8.34 9.51
N ALA A 102 12.20 8.69 10.65
CA ALA A 102 12.34 10.00 11.28
C ALA A 102 13.79 10.35 11.66
N THR A 103 14.61 9.34 12.00
CA THR A 103 16.03 9.51 12.38
C THR A 103 17.01 9.29 11.22
N GLY A 104 16.51 9.05 10.01
CA GLY A 104 17.35 8.91 8.81
C GLY A 104 18.18 7.63 8.75
N ARG A 105 17.86 6.61 9.58
CA ARG A 105 18.61 5.34 9.66
C ARG A 105 18.17 4.28 8.64
N TYR A 106 17.16 4.59 7.84
CA TYR A 106 16.80 3.78 6.68
C TYR A 106 17.92 3.79 5.63
N ASN A 107 17.86 2.86 4.68
CA ASN A 107 18.79 2.81 3.56
C ASN A 107 18.56 4.01 2.63
N GLN A 108 19.47 4.98 2.70
CA GLN A 108 19.42 6.23 1.95
C GLN A 108 19.74 5.98 0.47
N VAL A 109 18.70 5.76 -0.32
CA VAL A 109 18.76 5.62 -1.78
C VAL A 109 17.68 6.48 -2.42
N PRO A 110 17.82 6.90 -3.70
CA PRO A 110 16.72 7.45 -4.46
C PRO A 110 15.49 6.55 -4.38
N GLN A 111 14.32 7.14 -4.17
CA GLN A 111 13.08 6.37 -4.03
C GLN A 111 11.89 7.01 -4.74
N ILE A 112 11.04 6.19 -5.34
CA ILE A 112 9.70 6.56 -5.83
C ILE A 112 8.67 5.91 -4.90
N LEU A 113 7.69 6.67 -4.42
CA LEU A 113 6.55 6.15 -3.67
C LEU A 113 5.24 6.55 -4.34
N ALA A 114 4.23 5.68 -4.22
CA ALA A 114 2.85 6.02 -4.53
C ALA A 114 1.90 5.42 -3.50
N GLY A 115 0.89 6.21 -3.11
CA GLY A 115 -0.34 5.70 -2.51
C GLY A 115 -1.35 5.43 -3.61
N LYS A 116 -2.27 4.48 -3.38
CA LYS A 116 -3.38 4.26 -4.29
C LYS A 116 -4.57 3.58 -3.62
N ALA A 117 -5.73 4.24 -3.66
CA ALA A 117 -6.96 3.65 -4.16
C ALA A 117 -7.96 4.75 -4.52
N ASP A 118 -8.10 5.09 -5.80
CA ASP A 118 -9.30 5.82 -6.26
C ASP A 118 -10.51 4.84 -6.29
N TYR A 119 -10.22 3.54 -6.23
CA TYR A 119 -11.18 2.45 -6.02
C TYR A 119 -10.53 1.30 -5.23
N SER A 120 -11.13 0.90 -4.10
CA SER A 120 -10.73 -0.30 -3.34
C SER A 120 -11.66 -1.47 -3.64
N TRP A 121 -11.11 -2.66 -3.90
CA TRP A 121 -11.87 -3.85 -4.28
C TRP A 121 -13.10 -4.10 -3.38
N ASN A 122 -14.29 -4.24 -4.00
CA ASN A 122 -15.58 -4.66 -3.44
C ASN A 122 -15.66 -4.75 -1.91
N VAL A 123 -15.81 -3.59 -1.26
CA VAL A 123 -15.93 -3.51 0.20
C VAL A 123 -17.40 -3.57 0.62
N LYS A 124 -17.74 -4.55 1.46
CA LYS A 124 -18.96 -4.50 2.28
C LYS A 124 -18.60 -3.95 3.65
N LEU A 125 -18.80 -2.66 3.88
CA LEU A 125 -18.72 -2.10 5.23
C LEU A 125 -19.93 -2.57 6.04
N ALA A 126 -19.69 -3.00 7.29
CA ALA A 126 -20.76 -3.21 8.25
C ALA A 126 -21.50 -1.87 8.51
N ALA A 127 -22.82 -1.94 8.75
CA ALA A 127 -23.66 -0.75 8.91
C ALA A 127 -23.20 0.16 10.07
N GLU A 128 -22.69 -0.43 11.14
CA GLU A 128 -22.21 0.29 12.33
C GLU A 128 -20.92 1.08 12.06
N SER A 129 -19.98 0.47 11.32
CA SER A 129 -18.77 1.16 10.86
C SER A 129 -19.14 2.36 10.00
N LYS A 130 -20.09 2.21 9.08
CA LYS A 130 -20.55 3.29 8.19
C LYS A 130 -20.97 4.55 8.97
N THR A 131 -21.69 4.39 10.09
CA THR A 131 -22.16 5.50 10.92
C THR A 131 -21.05 6.19 11.70
N LEU A 132 -20.09 5.43 12.25
CA LEU A 132 -18.93 6.01 12.96
C LEU A 132 -18.03 6.78 11.99
N TRP A 133 -17.69 6.17 10.86
CA TRP A 133 -16.85 6.78 9.82
C TRP A 133 -17.51 8.02 9.21
N GLN A 134 -18.83 8.01 9.02
CA GLN A 134 -19.61 9.18 8.60
C GLN A 134 -19.46 10.36 9.58
N LYS A 135 -19.51 10.10 10.88
CA LYS A 135 -19.42 11.15 11.90
C LYS A 135 -18.01 11.75 11.96
N THR A 136 -16.98 10.91 11.83
CA THR A 136 -15.57 11.34 11.95
C THR A 136 -15.03 12.01 10.68
N PHE A 137 -15.45 11.57 9.49
CA PHE A 137 -14.86 12.01 8.20
C PHE A 137 -15.88 12.63 7.24
N SER A 138 -16.96 13.23 7.77
CA SER A 138 -18.08 13.80 6.99
C SER A 138 -17.62 14.72 5.85
N GLN A 139 -16.62 15.56 6.13
CA GLN A 139 -15.90 16.37 5.16
C GLN A 139 -14.46 15.87 5.12
N PRO A 140 -13.82 15.64 3.96
CA PRO A 140 -14.24 15.96 2.59
C PRO A 140 -14.97 14.84 1.82
N TYR A 141 -15.11 13.64 2.39
CA TYR A 141 -15.58 12.46 1.64
C TYR A 141 -17.09 12.44 1.37
N TYR A 142 -17.88 13.16 2.17
CA TYR A 142 -19.34 13.07 2.16
C TYR A 142 -20.01 14.45 2.03
N LYS A 143 -19.40 15.36 1.25
CA LYS A 143 -19.90 16.73 0.97
C LYS A 143 -21.39 16.76 0.61
N ASP A 144 -21.83 15.81 -0.23
CA ASP A 144 -23.22 15.67 -0.68
C ASP A 144 -23.91 14.42 -0.12
N GLY A 145 -23.48 13.96 1.07
CA GLY A 145 -23.91 12.71 1.69
C GLY A 145 -23.07 11.50 1.27
N VAL A 146 -23.46 10.30 1.74
CA VAL A 146 -22.66 9.08 1.51
C VAL A 146 -22.88 8.50 0.13
N GLN A 147 -21.98 8.85 -0.78
CA GLN A 147 -21.83 8.23 -2.08
C GLN A 147 -20.82 7.07 -2.03
N LYS A 148 -20.96 6.11 -2.95
CA LYS A 148 -20.02 4.98 -3.07
C LYS A 148 -18.60 5.46 -3.34
N SER A 149 -18.42 6.50 -4.14
CA SER A 149 -17.12 7.13 -4.42
C SER A 149 -16.40 7.57 -3.16
N GLY A 150 -17.06 8.34 -2.28
CA GLY A 150 -16.46 8.82 -1.03
C GLY A 150 -16.00 7.71 -0.09
N VAL A 151 -16.71 6.57 -0.07
CA VAL A 151 -16.29 5.39 0.70
C VAL A 151 -15.00 4.79 0.13
N PHE A 152 -14.89 4.67 -1.19
CA PHE A 152 -13.69 4.12 -1.83
C PHE A 152 -12.48 5.04 -1.67
N GLU A 153 -12.69 6.35 -1.78
CA GLU A 153 -11.66 7.35 -1.53
C GLU A 153 -11.18 7.30 -0.09
N GLN A 154 -12.08 7.21 0.89
CA GLN A 154 -11.72 7.10 2.30
C GLN A 154 -10.88 5.85 2.59
N ILE A 155 -11.27 4.71 2.02
CA ILE A 155 -10.54 3.45 2.19
C ILE A 155 -9.19 3.53 1.47
N GLY A 156 -9.12 4.16 0.29
CA GLY A 156 -7.87 4.36 -0.42
C GLY A 156 -6.91 5.28 0.32
N ASP A 157 -7.43 6.34 0.91
CA ASP A 157 -6.65 7.29 1.67
C ASP A 157 -6.11 6.65 2.94
N GLY A 158 -6.99 6.12 3.79
CA GLY A 158 -6.57 5.46 5.02
C GLY A 158 -5.71 4.21 4.77
N GLY A 159 -6.12 3.38 3.82
CA GLY A 159 -5.45 2.13 3.50
C GLY A 159 -4.09 2.32 2.85
N PHE A 160 -3.86 3.41 2.11
CA PHE A 160 -2.64 3.61 1.32
C PHE A 160 -2.02 4.99 1.49
N TYR A 161 -2.73 6.07 1.14
CA TYR A 161 -2.12 7.41 1.06
C TYR A 161 -1.67 7.97 2.42
N VAL A 162 -2.36 7.68 3.53
CA VAL A 162 -1.93 8.09 4.87
C VAL A 162 -0.56 7.50 5.18
N GLY A 163 -0.38 6.17 5.06
CA GLY A 163 0.92 5.55 5.31
C GLY A 163 2.02 6.06 4.38
N VAL A 164 1.72 6.27 3.10
CA VAL A 164 2.71 6.77 2.11
C VAL A 164 3.12 8.22 2.38
N SER A 165 2.15 9.09 2.67
CA SER A 165 2.41 10.49 3.00
C SER A 165 3.21 10.61 4.29
N GLU A 166 2.81 9.92 5.35
CA GLU A 166 3.53 9.92 6.63
C GLU A 166 4.94 9.33 6.50
N SER A 167 5.09 8.22 5.76
CA SER A 167 6.41 7.63 5.50
C SER A 167 7.32 8.63 4.77
N THR A 168 6.76 9.38 3.82
CA THR A 168 7.49 10.40 3.06
C THR A 168 7.89 11.56 3.94
N LYS A 169 6.95 12.15 4.71
CA LYS A 169 7.20 13.24 5.65
C LYS A 169 8.29 12.86 6.67
N LEU A 170 8.22 11.67 7.26
CA LEU A 170 9.23 11.19 8.20
C LEU A 170 10.59 10.98 7.55
N ALA A 171 10.63 10.38 6.36
CA ALA A 171 11.88 10.15 5.63
C ALA A 171 12.57 11.46 5.22
N LEU A 172 11.78 12.48 4.84
CA LEU A 172 12.27 13.79 4.41
C LEU A 172 13.03 14.55 5.49
N LYS A 173 12.69 14.35 6.78
CA LYS A 173 13.38 15.01 7.92
C LYS A 173 14.90 14.84 7.89
N ASN A 174 15.37 13.70 7.37
CA ASN A 174 16.79 13.35 7.30
C ASN A 174 17.18 12.75 5.94
N ALA A 175 16.45 13.10 4.87
CA ALA A 175 16.72 12.57 3.54
C ALA A 175 18.05 13.09 2.99
N LYS A 176 18.89 12.16 2.50
CA LYS A 176 20.14 12.47 1.78
C LYS A 176 20.07 12.13 0.30
N GLN A 177 18.93 11.59 -0.13
CA GLN A 177 18.68 11.11 -1.48
C GLN A 177 17.27 11.55 -1.90
N PRO A 178 17.03 11.73 -3.21
CA PRO A 178 15.75 12.24 -3.69
C PRO A 178 14.61 11.25 -3.44
N ILE A 179 13.46 11.82 -3.05
CA ILE A 179 12.21 11.10 -2.82
C ILE A 179 11.19 11.65 -3.81
N TYR A 180 10.66 10.80 -4.67
CA TYR A 180 9.68 11.17 -5.69
C TYR A 180 8.31 10.57 -5.33
N LEU A 181 7.24 11.32 -5.55
CA LEU A 181 5.86 10.83 -5.41
C LEU A 181 5.15 10.83 -6.75
N TYR A 182 4.29 9.82 -6.98
CA TYR A 182 3.32 9.86 -8.06
C TYR A 182 1.91 9.48 -7.60
N LYS A 183 0.92 9.94 -8.38
CA LYS A 183 -0.45 9.44 -8.39
C LYS A 183 -0.75 8.93 -9.80
N PHE A 184 -1.33 7.74 -9.91
CA PHE A 184 -1.73 7.18 -11.20
C PHE A 184 -3.22 7.39 -11.43
N SER A 185 -3.57 8.22 -12.43
CA SER A 185 -4.94 8.68 -12.69
C SER A 185 -5.47 8.24 -14.07
N TYR A 186 -4.60 7.77 -14.97
CA TYR A 186 -4.99 7.35 -16.32
C TYR A 186 -5.94 6.12 -16.30
N GLN A 187 -7.21 6.34 -16.58
CA GLN A 187 -8.21 5.27 -16.66
C GLN A 187 -8.27 4.67 -18.08
N ALA A 188 -7.34 3.77 -18.36
CA ALA A 188 -7.23 3.01 -19.62
C ALA A 188 -8.45 2.14 -19.93
N ASP A 189 -8.61 1.73 -21.19
CA ASP A 189 -9.70 0.83 -21.58
C ASP A 189 -9.52 -0.57 -20.99
N MET A 190 -8.27 -1.03 -20.80
CA MET A 190 -8.00 -2.27 -20.07
C MET A 190 -8.51 -2.24 -18.61
N VAL A 191 -8.54 -1.06 -17.98
CA VAL A 191 -9.10 -0.89 -16.62
C VAL A 191 -10.61 -1.03 -16.66
N LYS A 192 -11.27 -0.43 -17.66
CA LYS A 192 -12.73 -0.57 -17.86
C LYS A 192 -13.14 -2.00 -18.19
N GLN A 193 -12.35 -2.71 -19.00
CA GLN A 193 -12.54 -4.13 -19.28
C GLN A 193 -12.47 -4.96 -18.00
N MET A 194 -11.48 -4.71 -17.15
CA MET A 194 -11.37 -5.36 -15.85
C MET A 194 -12.61 -5.09 -14.99
N TYR A 195 -13.07 -3.84 -14.90
CA TYR A 195 -14.29 -3.48 -14.16
C TYR A 195 -15.53 -4.23 -14.66
N LYS A 196 -15.66 -4.38 -15.98
CA LYS A 196 -16.73 -5.18 -16.60
C LYS A 196 -16.65 -6.66 -16.22
N LEU A 197 -15.46 -7.26 -16.24
CA LEU A 197 -15.24 -8.66 -15.83
C LEU A 197 -15.65 -8.88 -14.36
N MET A 198 -15.43 -7.89 -13.51
CA MET A 198 -15.81 -7.92 -12.09
C MET A 198 -17.25 -7.45 -11.82
N ARG A 199 -18.04 -7.19 -12.87
CA ARG A 199 -19.45 -6.76 -12.78
C ARG A 199 -19.63 -5.45 -12.02
N LEU A 200 -18.67 -4.53 -12.14
CA LEU A 200 -18.80 -3.19 -11.60
C LEU A 200 -19.64 -2.30 -12.54
N PRO A 201 -20.31 -1.25 -12.01
CA PRO A 201 -21.05 -0.31 -12.86
C PRO A 201 -20.15 0.35 -13.91
N GLU A 202 -20.65 0.56 -15.12
CA GLU A 202 -19.91 1.27 -16.18
C GLU A 202 -19.54 2.72 -15.80
N SER A 203 -20.30 3.32 -14.87
CA SER A 203 -20.01 4.63 -14.29
C SER A 203 -18.87 4.64 -13.27
N THR A 204 -18.20 3.50 -13.03
CA THR A 204 -17.08 3.42 -12.09
C THR A 204 -15.89 4.21 -12.64
N ALA A 205 -15.61 5.35 -12.01
CA ALA A 205 -14.48 6.21 -12.32
C ALA A 205 -13.24 5.85 -11.48
N GLY A 206 -12.07 6.26 -11.97
CA GLY A 206 -10.79 6.11 -11.28
C GLY A 206 -10.12 4.76 -11.52
N VAL A 207 -8.94 4.60 -10.93
CA VAL A 207 -8.06 3.45 -11.16
C VAL A 207 -7.92 2.62 -9.88
N ALA A 208 -8.37 1.37 -9.92
CA ALA A 208 -8.36 0.45 -8.78
C ALA A 208 -6.95 0.01 -8.40
N HIS A 209 -6.76 -0.35 -7.13
CA HIS A 209 -5.50 -0.87 -6.60
C HIS A 209 -4.91 -1.99 -7.49
N GLY A 210 -3.60 -1.93 -7.77
CA GLY A 210 -2.88 -2.91 -8.61
C GLY A 210 -2.95 -2.67 -10.13
N MET A 211 -3.93 -1.90 -10.62
CA MET A 211 -4.10 -1.67 -12.06
C MET A 211 -3.00 -0.85 -12.75
N ASP A 212 -2.17 -0.12 -12.00
CA ASP A 212 -0.99 0.58 -12.54
C ASP A 212 0.13 -0.41 -12.89
N GLY A 213 0.18 -1.57 -12.21
CA GLY A 213 1.06 -2.67 -12.58
C GLY A 213 0.80 -3.22 -13.97
N ASN A 214 -0.44 -3.10 -14.48
CA ASN A 214 -0.79 -3.51 -15.84
C ASN A 214 -0.12 -2.66 -16.94
N PHE A 215 0.46 -1.51 -16.59
CA PHE A 215 1.25 -0.69 -17.50
C PHE A 215 2.73 -1.10 -17.55
N LEU A 216 3.16 -1.95 -16.61
CA LEU A 216 4.51 -2.52 -16.57
C LEU A 216 4.52 -3.98 -17.01
N PHE A 217 3.44 -4.71 -16.71
CA PHE A 217 3.33 -6.15 -16.94
C PHE A 217 1.95 -6.52 -17.47
N PRO A 218 1.84 -7.51 -18.38
CA PRO A 218 0.54 -8.03 -18.79
C PRO A 218 -0.28 -8.58 -17.60
N CYS A 219 -1.61 -8.45 -17.68
CA CYS A 219 -2.50 -9.07 -16.69
C CYS A 219 -2.41 -10.60 -16.78
N ARG A 220 -1.84 -11.24 -15.77
CA ARG A 220 -1.72 -12.73 -15.72
C ARG A 220 -2.23 -13.36 -14.43
N TRP A 221 -2.71 -12.56 -13.50
CA TRP A 221 -3.22 -13.03 -12.21
C TRP A 221 -4.65 -13.58 -12.30
N ILE A 222 -5.36 -13.33 -13.40
CA ILE A 222 -6.61 -14.01 -13.74
C ILE A 222 -6.34 -14.96 -14.91
N PRO A 223 -6.31 -16.30 -14.68
CA PRO A 223 -6.09 -17.27 -15.75
C PRO A 223 -7.11 -17.12 -16.88
N GLY A 224 -6.63 -17.07 -18.12
CA GLY A 224 -7.48 -16.99 -19.32
C GLY A 224 -8.05 -15.60 -19.63
N VAL A 225 -7.67 -14.55 -18.89
CA VAL A 225 -8.04 -13.17 -19.23
C VAL A 225 -6.89 -12.51 -19.99
N GLU A 226 -7.21 -12.04 -21.20
CA GLU A 226 -6.38 -11.11 -21.96
C GLU A 226 -7.14 -9.79 -22.08
N LEU A 227 -6.51 -8.69 -21.68
CA LEU A 227 -7.09 -7.35 -21.78
C LEU A 227 -6.64 -6.72 -23.10
N GLU A 228 -7.59 -6.22 -23.87
CA GLU A 228 -7.28 -5.49 -25.11
C GLU A 228 -6.66 -4.14 -24.77
N VAL A 229 -5.66 -3.73 -25.55
CA VAL A 229 -4.92 -2.47 -25.37
C VAL A 229 -5.06 -1.65 -26.64
N ASN A 230 -5.62 -0.45 -26.55
CA ASN A 230 -5.75 0.45 -27.69
C ASN A 230 -4.45 1.27 -27.90
N ALA A 231 -4.37 2.06 -28.98
CA ALA A 231 -3.18 2.84 -29.31
C ALA A 231 -2.80 3.89 -28.25
N GLU A 232 -3.76 4.50 -27.55
CA GLU A 232 -3.48 5.46 -26.47
C GLU A 232 -2.96 4.74 -25.21
N ASP A 233 -3.52 3.58 -24.89
CA ASP A 233 -3.04 2.75 -23.78
C ASP A 233 -1.61 2.26 -24.05
N VAL A 234 -1.26 1.93 -25.31
CA VAL A 234 0.13 1.61 -25.70
C VAL A 234 1.08 2.77 -25.43
N LYS A 235 0.70 4.02 -25.76
CA LYS A 235 1.52 5.20 -25.45
C LYS A 235 1.73 5.37 -23.94
N ALA A 236 0.67 5.19 -23.15
CA ALA A 236 0.75 5.26 -21.70
C ALA A 236 1.67 4.16 -21.12
N ILE A 237 1.57 2.93 -21.64
CA ILE A 237 2.48 1.81 -21.29
C ILE A 237 3.94 2.20 -21.58
N HIS A 238 4.24 2.70 -22.78
CA HIS A 238 5.60 3.11 -23.13
C HIS A 238 6.13 4.21 -22.20
N SER A 239 5.31 5.22 -21.89
CA SER A 239 5.68 6.30 -20.97
C SER A 239 5.99 5.77 -19.56
N VAL A 240 5.14 4.90 -19.02
CA VAL A 240 5.34 4.29 -17.69
C VAL A 240 6.61 3.41 -17.67
N VAL A 241 6.80 2.56 -18.68
CA VAL A 241 8.00 1.71 -18.78
C VAL A 241 9.26 2.57 -18.89
N GLU A 242 9.23 3.63 -19.70
CA GLU A 242 10.35 4.56 -19.83
C GLU A 242 10.69 5.22 -18.49
N ILE A 243 9.70 5.75 -17.77
CA ILE A 243 9.91 6.40 -16.47
C ILE A 243 10.51 5.44 -15.44
N TRP A 244 9.99 4.21 -15.34
CA TRP A 244 10.51 3.20 -14.39
C TRP A 244 11.91 2.75 -14.75
N THR A 245 12.20 2.54 -16.04
CA THR A 245 13.52 2.10 -16.51
C THR A 245 14.57 3.22 -16.41
N ASN A 246 14.20 4.46 -16.71
CA ASN A 246 15.04 5.64 -16.49
C ASN A 246 15.40 5.80 -15.02
N PHE A 247 14.42 5.66 -14.12
CA PHE A 247 14.70 5.67 -12.69
C PHE A 247 15.65 4.53 -12.30
N ALA A 248 15.36 3.29 -12.71
CA ALA A 248 16.21 2.15 -12.41
C ALA A 248 17.67 2.36 -12.88
N TYR A 249 17.85 2.92 -14.07
CA TYR A 249 19.16 3.21 -14.65
C TYR A 249 19.86 4.38 -13.95
N THR A 250 19.24 5.57 -13.91
CA THR A 250 19.89 6.83 -13.52
C THR A 250 19.61 7.30 -12.09
N GLY A 251 18.45 6.96 -11.54
CA GLY A 251 17.97 7.45 -10.24
C GLY A 251 17.10 8.69 -10.37
N ASN A 252 16.94 9.18 -11.60
CA ASN A 252 16.04 10.26 -11.97
C ASN A 252 14.96 9.68 -12.92
N PRO A 253 13.67 9.72 -12.56
CA PRO A 253 12.62 9.15 -13.40
C PRO A 253 12.39 9.95 -14.70
N HIS A 254 12.53 11.28 -14.66
CA HIS A 254 12.41 12.18 -15.81
C HIS A 254 12.84 13.61 -15.42
N THR A 255 13.33 14.43 -16.35
CA THR A 255 13.83 15.79 -16.05
C THR A 255 12.77 16.75 -15.50
N GLN A 256 11.50 16.51 -15.80
CA GLN A 256 10.37 17.31 -15.31
C GLN A 256 9.81 16.81 -13.98
N TRP A 257 10.21 15.63 -13.52
CA TRP A 257 9.70 15.06 -12.27
C TRP A 257 10.59 15.51 -11.11
N GLU A 258 10.10 16.50 -10.36
CA GLU A 258 10.81 17.04 -9.20
C GLU A 258 10.65 16.14 -7.97
N PRO A 259 11.72 15.93 -7.17
CA PRO A 259 11.59 15.27 -5.88
C PRO A 259 10.82 16.15 -4.89
N VAL A 260 10.25 15.52 -3.87
CA VAL A 260 9.67 16.20 -2.72
C VAL A 260 10.79 16.75 -1.86
N THR A 261 10.72 18.04 -1.52
CA THR A 261 11.70 18.72 -0.66
C THR A 261 11.07 19.32 0.58
N ASP A 262 9.74 19.47 0.60
CA ASP A 262 8.98 20.10 1.67
C ASP A 262 7.91 19.11 2.19
N PRO A 263 7.99 18.67 3.46
CA PRO A 263 7.00 17.76 4.04
C PRO A 263 5.59 18.36 4.11
N GLU A 264 5.45 19.69 4.12
CA GLU A 264 4.15 20.39 4.13
C GLU A 264 3.59 20.60 2.72
N ASN A 265 4.42 20.42 1.69
CA ASN A 265 4.01 20.51 0.30
C ASN A 265 4.49 19.28 -0.49
N LEU A 266 3.75 18.19 -0.33
CA LEU A 266 3.99 16.93 -1.03
C LEU A 266 3.70 17.08 -2.54
N LYS A 267 4.74 17.46 -3.29
CA LYS A 267 4.74 17.44 -4.75
C LYS A 267 4.63 16.02 -5.28
N TYR A 268 3.92 15.83 -6.38
CA TYR A 268 3.79 14.52 -7.02
C TYR A 268 3.59 14.67 -8.53
N LEU A 269 4.00 13.65 -9.27
CA LEU A 269 3.65 13.50 -10.68
C LEU A 269 2.27 12.85 -10.78
N ASP A 270 1.32 13.53 -11.39
CA ASP A 270 0.02 12.95 -11.74
C ASP A 270 0.14 12.30 -13.13
N ILE A 271 0.12 10.97 -13.17
CA ILE A 271 0.21 10.18 -14.39
C ILE A 271 -1.21 9.97 -14.91
N ASP A 272 -1.63 10.87 -15.79
CA ASP A 272 -2.88 10.81 -16.57
C ASP A 272 -2.57 10.96 -18.07
N LYS A 273 -3.59 11.14 -18.92
CA LYS A 273 -3.46 11.51 -20.34
C LYS A 273 -2.47 12.64 -20.56
N GLU A 274 -2.55 13.65 -19.71
CA GLU A 274 -1.58 14.74 -19.63
C GLU A 274 -0.84 14.63 -18.31
N THR A 275 0.35 14.04 -18.36
CA THR A 275 1.20 13.86 -17.19
C THR A 275 1.77 15.20 -16.75
N GLN A 276 1.55 15.56 -15.48
CA GLN A 276 1.94 16.87 -14.97
C GLN A 276 2.34 16.84 -13.49
N MET A 277 3.24 17.73 -13.09
CA MET A 277 3.56 17.95 -11.69
C MET A 277 2.40 18.67 -11.00
N ARG A 278 1.99 18.14 -9.85
CA ARG A 278 1.02 18.75 -8.95
C ARG A 278 1.63 18.92 -7.56
N ASN A 279 0.99 19.76 -6.77
CA ASN A 279 1.38 20.07 -5.40
C ASN A 279 0.33 19.52 -4.43
N GLN A 280 0.67 19.44 -3.15
CA GLN A 280 -0.29 19.13 -2.08
C GLN A 280 -1.07 17.82 -2.31
N LEU A 281 -0.36 16.69 -2.45
CA LEU A 281 -0.95 15.36 -2.65
C LEU A 281 -2.14 15.13 -1.70
N LEU A 282 -3.35 15.14 -2.27
CA LEU A 282 -4.62 14.87 -1.59
C LEU A 282 -4.85 15.67 -0.30
N LYS A 283 -4.29 16.88 -0.18
CA LYS A 283 -4.24 17.64 1.07
C LYS A 283 -5.58 17.72 1.81
N GLU A 284 -6.65 18.16 1.14
CA GLU A 284 -7.98 18.27 1.76
C GLU A 284 -8.46 16.96 2.40
N ARG A 285 -8.10 15.81 1.80
CA ARG A 285 -8.49 14.47 2.27
C ARG A 285 -7.54 13.89 3.28
N LEU A 286 -6.25 14.23 3.24
CA LEU A 286 -5.27 13.72 4.21
C LEU A 286 -5.25 14.53 5.50
N ASP A 287 -5.56 15.84 5.45
CA ASP A 287 -5.59 16.71 6.64
C ASP A 287 -6.58 16.20 7.71
N VAL A 288 -7.66 15.50 7.32
CA VAL A 288 -8.64 14.96 8.28
C VAL A 288 -8.18 13.67 8.99
N TRP A 289 -7.07 13.08 8.56
CA TRP A 289 -6.43 11.94 9.22
C TRP A 289 -5.31 12.36 10.18
N GLU A 290 -4.92 13.64 10.16
CA GLU A 290 -3.98 14.24 11.11
C GLU A 290 -4.74 14.58 12.41
N ILE A 291 -4.98 13.55 13.24
CA ILE A 291 -5.65 13.66 14.55
C ILE A 291 -4.62 13.62 15.67
#